data_AF-A0A8K0XZ86-F1
#
_entry.id   AF-A0A8K0XZ86-F1
#
_cell.length_a   1.000
_cell.length_b   1.000
_cell.length_c   1.000
_cell.angle_alpha   90.00
_cell.angle_beta   90.00
_cell.angle_gamma   90.00
#
_symmetry.space_group_name_H-M   'P 1'
#
loop_
_entity.id
_entity.type
_entity.pdbx_description
1 polymer ?
#
loop_
_entity_poly.entity_id
_entity_poly.type
_entity_poly.pdbx_seq_one_letter_code
_entity_poly.pdbx_strand_id
1 'polypeptide(L)'
;MSTIHFRIDDETKRLAMQAAERQKMSLTEIMRQRAEELAAEERLHQEGAHDAWLEQQITTAFSRYDAGEGHFISDEEMNSHMDKLKAQATRGKL
;
A
#
# COMPACT_ATOMS: atom_id res chain seq x y z
N MET A 1 -24.10 5.64 17.09
CA MET A 1 -24.16 4.79 15.87
C MET A 1 -24.73 5.63 14.75
N SER A 2 -24.04 5.69 13.62
CA SER A 2 -24.49 6.41 12.43
C SER A 2 -25.04 5.41 11.41
N THR A 3 -26.12 5.76 10.72
CA THR A 3 -26.79 4.89 9.74
C THR A 3 -26.50 5.37 8.33
N ILE A 4 -26.09 4.45 7.44
CA ILE A 4 -25.85 4.73 6.03
C ILE A 4 -27.01 4.14 5.21
N HIS A 5 -27.61 4.94 4.33
CA HIS A 5 -28.68 4.50 3.43
C HIS A 5 -28.11 4.36 2.01
N PHE A 6 -28.27 3.17 1.43
CA PHE A 6 -27.87 2.90 0.05
C PHE A 6 -29.11 2.83 -0.84
N ARG A 7 -29.02 3.45 -2.02
CA ARG A 7 -30.00 3.26 -3.10
C ARG A 7 -29.41 2.27 -4.10
N ILE A 8 -30.08 1.14 -4.27
CA ILE A 8 -29.68 0.05 -5.16
C ILE A 8 -30.90 -0.50 -5.88
N ASP A 9 -30.69 -1.09 -7.05
CA ASP A 9 -31.75 -1.76 -7.80
C ASP A 9 -32.24 -3.02 -7.08
N ASP A 10 -33.52 -3.36 -7.29
CA ASP A 10 -34.16 -4.50 -6.63
C ASP A 10 -33.50 -5.84 -6.99
N GLU A 11 -33.02 -5.99 -8.22
CA GLU A 11 -32.29 -7.19 -8.64
C GLU A 11 -30.96 -7.32 -7.89
N THR A 12 -30.19 -6.23 -7.80
CA THR A 12 -28.93 -6.19 -7.04
C THR A 12 -29.16 -6.51 -5.58
N LYS A 13 -30.22 -5.95 -4.97
CA LYS A 13 -30.61 -6.25 -3.59
C LYS A 13 -30.88 -7.74 -3.40
N ARG A 14 -31.67 -8.35 -4.30
CA ARG A 14 -32.01 -9.78 -4.23
C ARG A 14 -30.75 -10.66 -4.34
N LEU A 15 -29.87 -10.38 -5.30
CA LEU A 15 -28.63 -11.13 -5.48
C LEU A 15 -27.69 -10.97 -4.27
N ALA A 16 -27.58 -9.76 -3.72
CA ALA A 16 -26.76 -9.50 -2.54
C ALA A 16 -27.28 -10.26 -1.30
N MET A 17 -28.61 -10.32 -1.12
CA MET A 17 -29.22 -11.12 -0.05
C MET A 17 -28.94 -12.62 -0.23
N GLN A 18 -29.08 -13.16 -1.43
CA GLN A 18 -28.74 -14.56 -1.71
C GLN A 18 -27.26 -14.89 -1.45
N ALA A 19 -26.37 -13.96 -1.81
CA ALA A 19 -24.94 -14.11 -1.52
C ALA A 19 -24.67 -14.12 -0.01
N ALA A 20 -25.35 -13.26 0.75
CA ALA A 20 -25.25 -13.21 2.20
C ALA A 20 -25.74 -14.51 2.86
N GLU A 21 -26.89 -15.03 2.41
CA GLU A 21 -27.44 -16.31 2.86
C GLU A 21 -26.48 -17.48 2.59
N ARG A 22 -25.84 -17.52 1.42
CA ARG A 22 -24.81 -18.54 1.12
C ARG A 22 -23.62 -18.49 2.08
N GLN A 23 -23.28 -17.31 2.57
CA GLN A 23 -22.21 -17.10 3.55
C GLN A 23 -22.70 -17.24 5.00
N LYS A 24 -23.98 -17.54 5.21
CA LYS A 24 -24.65 -17.59 6.54
C LYS A 24 -24.52 -16.29 7.32
N MET A 25 -24.44 -15.16 6.63
CA MET A 25 -24.31 -13.82 7.21
C MET A 25 -25.49 -12.95 6.77
N SER A 26 -25.80 -11.91 7.54
CA SER A 26 -26.78 -10.91 7.11
C SER A 26 -26.13 -9.93 6.12
N LEU A 27 -26.92 -9.38 5.19
CA LEU A 27 -26.43 -8.35 4.26
C LEU A 27 -25.85 -7.15 5.02
N THR A 28 -26.46 -6.76 6.14
CA THR A 28 -25.97 -5.67 6.98
C THR A 28 -24.61 -5.96 7.60
N GLU A 29 -24.35 -7.20 8.02
CA GLU A 29 -23.06 -7.62 8.56
C GLU A 29 -21.96 -7.49 7.51
N ILE A 30 -22.21 -7.99 6.30
CA ILE A 30 -21.28 -7.91 5.18
C ILE A 30 -21.00 -6.44 4.83
N MET A 31 -22.04 -5.61 4.73
CA MET A 31 -21.85 -4.19 4.39
C MET A 31 -21.11 -3.43 5.49
N ARG A 32 -21.32 -3.79 6.77
CA ARG A 32 -20.56 -3.22 7.89
C ARG A 32 -19.09 -3.59 7.79
N GLN A 33 -18.78 -4.87 7.60
CA GLN A 33 -17.41 -5.34 7.44
C GLN A 33 -16.72 -4.65 6.24
N ARG A 34 -17.41 -4.54 5.09
CA ARG A 34 -16.86 -3.82 3.93
C ARG A 34 -16.60 -2.35 4.20
N ALA A 35 -17.46 -1.69 4.97
CA ALA A 35 -17.24 -0.29 5.35
C ALA A 35 -16.02 -0.15 6.29
N GLU A 36 -15.82 -1.10 7.21
CA GLU A 36 -14.66 -1.12 8.10
C GLU A 36 -13.35 -1.38 7.34
N GLU A 37 -13.36 -2.33 6.40
CA GLU A 37 -12.24 -2.61 5.49
C GLU A 37 -11.87 -1.36 4.68
N LEU A 38 -12.86 -0.72 4.04
CA LEU A 38 -12.65 0.51 3.26
C LEU A 38 -12.08 1.65 4.14
N ALA A 39 -12.56 1.79 5.38
CA ALA A 39 -12.04 2.79 6.30
C ALA A 39 -10.62 2.49 6.80
N ALA A 40 -10.21 1.21 6.81
CA ALA A 40 -8.84 0.82 7.13
C ALA A 40 -7.91 1.09 5.95
N GLU A 41 -8.34 0.78 4.72
CA GLU A 41 -7.60 1.10 3.49
C GLU A 41 -7.38 2.61 3.35
N GLU A 42 -8.42 3.42 3.56
CA GLU A 42 -8.31 4.88 3.51
C GLU A 42 -7.37 5.40 4.60
N ARG A 43 -7.41 4.83 5.81
CA ARG A 43 -6.44 5.17 6.87
C ARG A 43 -5.01 4.86 6.46
N LEU A 44 -4.75 3.69 5.87
CA LEU A 44 -3.41 3.35 5.37
C LEU A 44 -2.94 4.28 4.25
N HIS A 45 -3.87 4.71 3.40
CA HIS A 45 -3.58 5.67 2.34
C HIS A 45 -3.27 7.06 2.92
N GLN A 46 -4.06 7.53 3.90
CA GLN A 46 -3.87 8.80 4.60
C GLN A 46 -2.64 8.81 5.50
N GLU A 47 -2.31 7.67 6.12
CA GLU A 47 -1.13 7.49 6.98
C GLU A 47 0.17 7.48 6.17
N GLY A 48 0.11 7.62 4.84
CA GLY A 48 1.30 7.85 4.03
C GLY A 48 2.24 6.67 4.11
N ALA A 49 1.76 5.46 3.77
CA ALA A 49 2.62 4.28 3.71
C ALA A 49 3.86 4.48 2.81
N HIS A 50 3.82 5.43 1.87
CA HIS A 50 4.97 5.86 1.10
C HIS A 50 5.86 6.87 1.85
N ASP A 51 5.26 7.83 2.56
CA ASP A 51 5.98 8.89 3.26
C ASP A 51 6.72 8.35 4.49
N ALA A 52 6.09 7.47 5.27
CA ALA A 52 6.73 6.86 6.45
C ALA A 52 7.92 5.97 6.08
N TRP A 53 7.81 5.21 4.97
CA TRP A 53 8.92 4.39 4.47
C TRP A 53 10.07 5.26 3.97
N LEU A 54 9.77 6.33 3.22
CA LEU A 54 10.77 7.26 2.71
C LEU A 54 11.45 8.03 3.85
N GLU A 55 10.70 8.49 4.85
CA GLU A 55 11.23 9.13 6.06
C GLU A 55 12.18 8.22 6.82
N GLN A 56 11.88 6.92 6.94
CA GLN A 56 12.77 5.95 7.56
C GLN A 56 14.08 5.76 6.76
N GLN A 57 13.99 5.68 5.43
CA GLN A 57 15.18 5.57 4.57
C GLN A 57 16.05 6.82 4.67
N ILE A 58 15.43 8.00 4.64
CA ILE A 58 16.11 9.29 4.82
C ILE A 58 16.80 9.35 6.19
N THR A 59 16.08 9.01 7.26
CA THR A 59 16.63 9.00 8.63
C THR A 59 17.81 8.05 8.76
N THR A 60 17.74 6.87 8.12
CA THR A 60 18.82 5.89 8.11
C THR A 60 20.05 6.41 7.33
N ALA A 61 19.84 7.08 6.20
CA ALA A 61 20.91 7.68 5.41
C ALA A 61 21.64 8.78 6.21
N PHE A 62 20.89 9.65 6.90
CA PHE A 62 21.49 10.67 7.77
C PHE A 62 22.21 10.07 8.97
N SER A 63 21.66 9.02 9.60
CA SER A 63 22.33 8.32 10.71
C SER A 63 23.68 7.73 10.29
N ARG A 64 23.78 7.17 9.06
CA ARG A 64 25.05 6.65 8.51
C ARG A 64 26.04 7.77 8.19
N TYR A 65 25.55 8.91 7.74
CA TYR A 65 26.37 10.10 7.53
C TYR A 65 26.96 10.60 8.85
N ASP A 66 26.13 10.76 9.88
CA ASP A 66 26.54 11.22 11.21
C ASP A 66 27.51 10.25 11.91
N ALA A 67 27.37 8.94 11.67
CA ALA A 67 28.29 7.91 12.14
C ALA A 67 29.62 7.85 11.37
N GLY A 68 29.77 8.61 10.28
CA GLY A 68 30.98 8.59 9.43
C GLY A 68 31.10 7.34 8.54
N GLU A 69 30.02 6.58 8.38
CA GLU A 69 29.96 5.36 7.54
C GLU A 69 29.59 5.67 6.07
N GLY A 70 29.38 6.95 5.75
CA GLY A 70 29.07 7.40 4.40
C GLY A 70 30.29 7.39 3.48
N HIS A 71 30.20 6.66 2.36
CA HIS A 71 31.20 6.72 1.30
C HIS A 71 30.66 7.53 0.11
N PHE A 72 31.37 8.61 -0.24
CA PHE A 72 31.03 9.45 -1.37
C PHE A 72 31.79 8.95 -2.60
N ILE A 73 31.06 8.75 -3.69
CA ILE A 73 31.62 8.40 -4.99
C ILE A 73 31.38 9.56 -5.97
N SER A 74 32.24 9.70 -6.96
CA SER A 74 32.06 10.71 -8.01
C SER A 74 30.88 10.38 -8.94
N ASP A 75 30.37 11.39 -9.65
CA ASP A 75 29.30 11.21 -10.63
C ASP A 75 29.66 10.19 -11.71
N GLU A 76 30.92 10.16 -12.14
CA GLU A 76 31.42 9.24 -13.17
C GLU A 76 31.45 7.79 -12.66
N GLU A 77 31.89 7.58 -11.42
CA GLU A 77 31.87 6.26 -10.76
C GLU A 77 30.43 5.76 -10.52
N MET A 78 29.53 6.65 -10.09
CA MET A 78 28.12 6.34 -9.88
C MET A 78 27.45 5.91 -11.18
N ASN A 79 27.66 6.64 -12.28
CA ASN A 79 27.12 6.29 -13.59
C ASN A 79 27.63 4.93 -14.07
N SER A 80 28.94 4.68 -13.95
CA SER A 80 29.52 3.38 -14.31
C SER A 80 28.93 2.22 -13.50
N HIS A 81 28.67 2.44 -12.21
CA HIS A 81 28.09 1.41 -11.34
C HIS A 81 26.61 1.14 -11.69
N MET A 82 25.83 2.19 -11.93
CA MET A 82 24.43 2.07 -12.34
C MET A 82 24.26 1.39 -13.69
N ASP A 83 25.14 1.67 -14.65
CA ASP A 83 25.11 1.02 -15.97
C ASP A 83 25.41 -0.48 -15.87
N LYS A 84 26.34 -0.88 -14.99
CA LYS A 84 26.60 -2.30 -14.69
C LYS A 84 25.38 -2.97 -14.04
N LEU A 85 24.72 -2.32 -13.10
CA LEU A 85 23.51 -2.83 -12.44
C LEU A 85 22.34 -2.97 -13.44
N LYS A 86 22.09 -1.96 -14.28
CA LYS A 86 21.09 -2.03 -15.36
C LYS A 86 21.38 -3.17 -16.34
N ALA A 87 22.65 -3.37 -16.69
CA ALA A 87 23.07 -4.48 -17.57
C ALA A 87 22.88 -5.86 -16.90
N GLN A 88 22.99 -5.96 -15.58
CA GLN A 88 22.71 -7.21 -14.85
C GLN A 88 21.20 -7.46 -14.69
N ALA A 89 20.40 -6.40 -14.49
CA ALA A 89 18.94 -6.46 -14.39
C ALA A 89 18.30 -6.97 -15.68
N THR A 90 18.73 -6.41 -16.81
CA THR A 90 18.28 -6.81 -18.15
C THR A 90 18.68 -8.23 -18.52
N ARG A 91 19.70 -8.78 -17.85
CA ARG A 91 20.13 -10.19 -17.97
C ARG A 91 19.45 -11.12 -16.96
N GLY A 92 18.58 -10.61 -16.09
CA GLY A 92 17.84 -11.39 -15.08
C GLY A 92 18.73 -11.99 -13.98
N LYS A 93 19.87 -11.37 -13.69
CA LYS A 93 20.85 -11.85 -12.67
C LYS A 93 20.83 -11.05 -11.37
N LEU A 94 19.79 -10.26 -11.18
CA LEU A 94 19.53 -9.48 -9.96
C LEU A 94 18.64 -10.27 -9.01
#